data_AF-A0A0W0S6S6-F1
#
_entry.id   AF-A0A0W0S6S6-F1
#
_cell.length_a   1.000
_cell.length_b   1.000
_cell.length_c   1.000
_cell.angle_alpha   90.00
_cell.angle_beta   90.00
_cell.angle_gamma   90.00
#
_symmetry.space_group_name_H-M   'P 1'
#
loop_
_entity.id
_entity.type
_entity.pdbx_description
1 polymer ?
#
loop_
_entity_poly.entity_id
_entity_poly.type
_entity_poly.pdbx_seq_one_letter_code
_entity_poly.pdbx_strand_id
1 'polypeptide(L)'
;MPHFQNLQNILDMDFKQMRAIQGHEGMRATDEAIHLFIDNLISFFSQFNEPPTGEQLKTYQVYMEKITNKINASEYAYYLNKYSTQYPKNAENMASGCMLKSFKDLPNRMQYWAASEKFGEAIRNAKNHSVAVKKLNKWAYLINQYNKNFFFQHQEEQGVNKENISPQTDTPSFDL
;
A
#
# COMPACT_ATOMS: atom_id res chain seq x y z
N MET A 1 -9.11 -15.37 -11.28
CA MET A 1 -7.80 -14.83 -10.85
C MET A 1 -7.45 -15.36 -9.45
N PRO A 2 -6.90 -16.58 -9.34
CA PRO A 2 -6.66 -17.24 -8.04
C PRO A 2 -5.59 -16.53 -7.17
N HIS A 3 -4.73 -15.71 -7.76
CA HIS A 3 -3.59 -15.10 -7.06
C HIS A 3 -3.93 -14.02 -6.03
N PHE A 4 -5.16 -13.50 -6.00
CA PHE A 4 -5.53 -12.37 -5.16
C PHE A 4 -6.55 -12.71 -4.07
N GLN A 5 -6.94 -13.98 -3.93
CA GLN A 5 -7.92 -14.41 -2.92
C GLN A 5 -7.49 -14.05 -1.50
N ASN A 6 -6.21 -14.17 -1.16
CA ASN A 6 -5.73 -13.80 0.17
C ASN A 6 -5.86 -12.29 0.46
N LEU A 7 -5.73 -11.42 -0.55
CA LEU A 7 -6.00 -9.99 -0.36
C LEU A 7 -7.50 -9.71 -0.28
N GLN A 8 -8.31 -10.49 -0.99
CA GLN A 8 -9.77 -10.45 -0.84
C GLN A 8 -10.19 -10.88 0.57
N ASN A 9 -9.61 -11.97 1.11
CA ASN A 9 -9.84 -12.40 2.49
C ASN A 9 -9.52 -11.30 3.50
N ILE A 10 -8.41 -10.56 3.28
CA ILE A 10 -8.07 -9.39 4.10
C ILE A 10 -9.13 -8.30 3.98
N LEU A 11 -9.61 -8.02 2.76
CA LEU A 11 -10.69 -7.06 2.57
C LEU A 11 -11.96 -7.47 3.31
N ASP A 12 -12.26 -8.75 3.39
CA ASP A 12 -13.48 -9.26 4.02
C ASP A 12 -13.39 -9.33 5.56
N MET A 13 -12.23 -9.01 6.15
CA MET A 13 -12.05 -8.92 7.60
C MET A 13 -12.86 -7.78 8.23
N ASP A 14 -13.29 -8.00 9.48
CA ASP A 14 -13.74 -6.93 10.35
C ASP A 14 -12.54 -6.17 10.93
N PHE A 15 -12.19 -5.03 10.32
CA PHE A 15 -11.05 -4.22 10.75
C PHE A 15 -11.19 -3.62 12.15
N LYS A 16 -12.40 -3.59 12.74
CA LYS A 16 -12.57 -3.19 14.15
C LYS A 16 -11.79 -4.09 15.10
N GLN A 17 -11.60 -5.37 14.72
CA GLN A 17 -10.81 -6.33 15.49
C GLN A 17 -9.33 -5.96 15.59
N MET A 18 -8.83 -5.05 14.74
CA MET A 18 -7.46 -4.52 14.85
C MET A 18 -7.30 -3.51 16.00
N ARG A 19 -8.42 -3.11 16.63
CA ARG A 19 -8.50 -2.17 17.76
C ARG A 19 -9.45 -2.67 18.86
N ALA A 20 -9.51 -3.98 19.08
CA ALA A 20 -10.48 -4.58 20.01
C ALA A 20 -9.94 -4.86 21.42
N ILE A 21 -8.62 -4.95 21.62
CA ILE A 21 -8.03 -5.29 22.92
C ILE A 21 -7.37 -4.06 23.53
N GLN A 22 -7.62 -3.77 24.80
CA GLN A 22 -6.92 -2.70 25.50
C GLN A 22 -5.43 -3.05 25.67
N GLY A 23 -4.55 -2.16 25.22
CA GLY A 23 -3.12 -2.13 25.54
C GLY A 23 -2.77 -0.90 26.37
N HIS A 24 -1.50 -0.73 26.71
CA HIS A 24 -1.04 0.36 27.57
C HIS A 24 -1.14 1.73 26.87
N GLU A 25 -0.82 1.79 25.57
CA GLU A 25 -0.81 3.05 24.79
C GLU A 25 -2.04 3.22 23.87
N GLY A 26 -3.06 2.38 24.04
CA GLY A 26 -4.28 2.38 23.26
C GLY A 26 -4.76 0.97 22.90
N MET A 27 -5.71 0.88 21.99
CA MET A 27 -6.28 -0.39 21.57
C MET A 27 -5.38 -1.10 20.55
N ARG A 28 -5.19 -2.40 20.70
CA ARG A 28 -4.42 -3.32 19.83
C ARG A 28 -5.33 -4.37 19.20
N ALA A 29 -4.79 -5.16 18.27
CA ALA A 29 -5.54 -6.20 17.58
C ALA A 29 -5.80 -7.42 18.49
N THR A 30 -6.90 -8.14 18.23
CA THR A 30 -7.06 -9.52 18.73
C THR A 30 -6.00 -10.43 18.11
N ASP A 31 -5.71 -11.56 18.76
CA ASP A 31 -4.75 -12.54 18.24
C ASP A 31 -5.23 -13.14 16.91
N GLU A 32 -6.54 -13.43 16.81
CA GLU A 32 -7.16 -13.98 15.62
C GLU A 32 -7.06 -13.02 14.44
N ALA A 33 -7.35 -11.72 14.66
CA ALA A 33 -7.33 -10.74 13.59
C ALA A 33 -5.91 -10.45 13.10
N ILE A 34 -4.93 -10.32 14.00
CA ILE A 34 -3.55 -10.07 13.58
C ILE A 34 -2.96 -11.28 12.85
N HIS A 35 -3.26 -12.50 13.30
CA HIS A 35 -2.86 -13.72 12.58
C HIS A 35 -3.52 -13.80 11.21
N LEU A 36 -4.83 -13.62 11.13
CA LEU A 36 -5.56 -13.65 9.86
C LEU A 36 -4.98 -12.64 8.86
N PHE A 37 -4.68 -11.41 9.31
CA PHE A 37 -4.10 -10.39 8.45
C PHE A 37 -2.70 -10.77 7.95
N ILE A 38 -1.80 -11.15 8.88
CA ILE A 38 -0.39 -11.44 8.56
C ILE A 38 -0.28 -12.71 7.71
N ASP A 39 -1.01 -13.76 8.05
CA ASP A 39 -0.90 -15.05 7.38
C ASP A 39 -1.50 -15.00 5.97
N ASN A 40 -2.56 -14.21 5.73
CA ASN A 40 -3.03 -13.94 4.37
C ASN A 40 -2.01 -13.13 3.56
N LEU A 41 -1.34 -12.13 4.14
CA LEU A 41 -0.26 -11.41 3.43
C LEU A 41 0.86 -12.36 3.03
N ILE A 42 1.32 -13.21 3.95
CA ILE A 42 2.38 -14.19 3.65
C ILE A 42 1.93 -15.16 2.57
N SER A 43 0.72 -15.69 2.69
CA SER A 43 0.15 -16.65 1.74
C SER A 43 -0.09 -16.01 0.37
N PHE A 44 -0.36 -14.71 0.31
CA PHE A 44 -0.38 -13.97 -0.95
C PHE A 44 1.02 -13.94 -1.57
N PHE A 45 2.02 -13.48 -0.83
CA PHE A 45 3.37 -13.31 -1.35
C PHE A 45 4.10 -14.62 -1.65
N SER A 46 3.73 -15.73 -1.02
CA SER A 46 4.31 -17.05 -1.27
C SER A 46 3.89 -17.65 -2.62
N GLN A 47 2.87 -17.10 -3.27
CA GLN A 47 2.44 -17.55 -4.60
C GLN A 47 3.34 -17.05 -5.73
N PHE A 48 4.26 -16.12 -5.44
CA PHE A 48 5.14 -15.49 -6.41
C PHE A 48 6.57 -15.98 -6.21
N ASN A 49 6.92 -17.03 -6.94
CA ASN A 49 8.30 -17.54 -7.03
C ASN A 49 9.14 -16.70 -7.99
N GLU A 50 8.51 -16.17 -9.03
CA GLU A 50 9.10 -15.25 -10.00
C GLU A 50 8.71 -13.79 -9.69
N PRO A 51 9.43 -12.80 -10.26
CA PRO A 51 9.01 -11.40 -10.21
C PRO A 51 7.59 -11.23 -10.78
N PRO A 52 6.71 -10.44 -10.12
CA PRO A 52 5.35 -10.21 -10.61
C PRO A 52 5.33 -9.39 -11.90
N THR A 53 4.33 -9.63 -12.75
CA THR A 53 4.11 -8.85 -13.98
C THR A 53 3.61 -7.44 -13.67
N GLY A 54 3.70 -6.54 -14.65
CA GLY A 54 3.15 -5.18 -14.53
C GLY A 54 1.64 -5.16 -14.23
N GLU A 55 0.86 -6.07 -14.82
CA GLU A 55 -0.56 -6.21 -14.52
C GLU A 55 -0.79 -6.67 -13.07
N GLN A 56 -0.04 -7.66 -12.59
CA GLN A 56 -0.13 -8.12 -11.20
C GLN A 56 0.23 -7.02 -10.20
N LEU A 57 1.23 -6.19 -10.51
CA LEU A 57 1.59 -5.02 -9.69
C LEU A 57 0.46 -3.99 -9.64
N LYS A 58 -0.18 -3.70 -10.78
CA LYS A 58 -1.36 -2.80 -10.84
C LYS A 58 -2.52 -3.36 -10.03
N THR A 59 -2.84 -4.65 -10.20
CA THR A 59 -3.92 -5.30 -9.44
C THR A 59 -3.62 -5.29 -7.95
N TYR A 60 -2.40 -5.62 -7.54
CA TYR A 60 -1.98 -5.54 -6.14
C TYR A 60 -2.14 -4.12 -5.57
N GLN A 61 -1.72 -3.09 -6.31
CA GLN A 61 -1.89 -1.71 -5.88
C GLN A 61 -3.35 -1.39 -5.60
N VAL A 62 -4.27 -1.77 -6.49
CA VAL A 62 -5.72 -1.58 -6.31
C VAL A 62 -6.23 -2.28 -5.05
N TYR A 63 -5.82 -3.53 -4.79
CA TYR A 63 -6.21 -4.23 -3.57
C TYR A 63 -5.66 -3.54 -2.32
N MET A 64 -4.40 -3.14 -2.32
CA MET A 64 -3.77 -2.50 -1.17
C MET A 64 -4.35 -1.12 -0.88
N GLU A 65 -4.78 -0.36 -1.89
CA GLU A 65 -5.52 0.89 -1.72
C GLU A 65 -6.88 0.64 -1.05
N LYS A 66 -7.62 -0.38 -1.50
CA LYS A 66 -8.89 -0.77 -0.85
C LYS A 66 -8.69 -1.22 0.59
N ILE A 67 -7.65 -2.02 0.87
CA ILE A 67 -7.29 -2.46 2.22
C ILE A 67 -6.96 -1.25 3.09
N THR A 68 -6.15 -0.32 2.57
CA THR A 68 -5.77 0.92 3.27
C THR A 68 -6.99 1.76 3.60
N ASN A 69 -7.98 1.85 2.71
CA ASN A 69 -9.22 2.57 2.96
C ASN A 69 -10.05 1.92 4.09
N LYS A 70 -10.16 0.58 4.12
CA LYS A 70 -10.83 -0.12 5.23
C LYS A 70 -10.11 0.09 6.57
N ILE A 71 -8.78 0.05 6.56
CA ILE A 71 -7.96 0.36 7.73
C ILE A 71 -8.22 1.78 8.19
N ASN A 72 -8.16 2.76 7.29
CA ASN A 72 -8.35 4.17 7.61
C ASN A 72 -9.75 4.46 8.16
N ALA A 73 -10.80 3.81 7.63
CA ALA A 73 -12.14 3.93 8.18
C ALA A 73 -12.21 3.45 9.65
N SER A 74 -11.59 2.29 9.94
CA SER A 74 -11.55 1.76 11.31
C SER A 74 -10.69 2.63 12.25
N GLU A 75 -9.53 3.07 11.77
CA GLU A 75 -8.62 3.94 12.53
C GLU A 75 -9.24 5.30 12.83
N TYR A 76 -9.88 5.91 11.84
CA TYR A 76 -10.60 7.17 12.02
C TYR A 76 -11.71 7.03 13.07
N ALA A 77 -12.53 5.99 12.99
CA ALA A 77 -13.60 5.75 13.96
C ALA A 77 -13.05 5.58 15.39
N TYR A 78 -11.96 4.82 15.56
CA TYR A 78 -11.31 4.65 16.85
C TYR A 78 -10.78 5.98 17.41
N TYR A 79 -10.00 6.73 16.63
CA TYR A 79 -9.39 7.97 17.11
C TYR A 79 -10.42 9.08 17.31
N LEU A 80 -11.47 9.13 16.48
CA LEU A 80 -12.58 10.06 16.67
C LEU A 80 -13.25 9.80 18.02
N ASN A 81 -13.54 8.54 18.35
CA ASN A 81 -14.08 8.18 19.66
C ASN A 81 -13.11 8.56 20.79
N LYS A 82 -11.82 8.22 20.65
CA LYS A 82 -10.78 8.53 21.64
C LYS A 82 -10.67 10.04 21.93
N TYR A 83 -10.71 10.87 20.89
CA TYR A 83 -10.51 12.31 21.03
C TYR A 83 -11.81 13.08 21.30
N SER A 84 -12.98 12.53 20.97
CA SER A 84 -14.27 13.20 21.20
C SER A 84 -14.50 13.58 22.66
N THR A 85 -13.99 12.81 23.61
CA THR A 85 -14.14 13.11 25.05
C THR A 85 -13.19 14.22 25.52
N GLN A 86 -11.95 14.24 25.02
CA GLN A 86 -10.90 15.14 25.53
C GLN A 86 -10.77 16.44 24.70
N TYR A 87 -11.01 16.36 23.39
CA TYR A 87 -10.77 17.43 22.43
C TYR A 87 -11.91 17.52 21.39
N PRO A 88 -13.18 17.70 21.79
CA PRO A 88 -14.33 17.57 20.89
C PRO A 88 -14.25 18.46 19.65
N LYS A 89 -13.76 19.71 19.80
CA LYS A 89 -13.62 20.66 18.69
C LYS A 89 -12.54 20.28 17.66
N ASN A 90 -11.57 19.47 18.07
CA ASN A 90 -10.42 19.07 17.23
C ASN A 90 -10.44 17.57 16.89
N ALA A 91 -11.41 16.80 17.40
CA ALA A 91 -11.41 15.35 17.35
C ALA A 91 -11.33 14.81 15.92
N GLU A 92 -12.09 15.40 14.99
CA GLU A 92 -12.09 15.01 13.57
C GLU A 92 -10.73 15.26 12.89
N ASN A 93 -10.12 16.43 13.14
CA ASN A 93 -8.80 16.77 12.60
C ASN A 93 -7.71 15.83 13.16
N MET A 94 -7.76 15.56 14.47
CA MET A 94 -6.83 14.65 15.13
C MET A 94 -7.00 13.21 14.65
N ALA A 95 -8.24 12.74 14.46
CA ALA A 95 -8.54 11.42 13.92
C ALA A 95 -8.04 11.28 12.47
N SER A 96 -8.29 12.30 11.63
CA SER A 96 -7.79 12.34 10.24
C SER A 96 -6.26 12.29 10.20
N GLY A 97 -5.58 12.99 11.12
CA GLY A 97 -4.12 12.97 11.24
C GLY A 97 -3.54 11.60 11.61
N CYS A 98 -4.35 10.67 12.11
CA CYS A 98 -3.94 9.32 12.45
C CYS A 98 -4.11 8.30 11.31
N MET A 99 -4.68 8.69 10.18
CA MET A 99 -4.85 7.83 9.01
C MET A 99 -3.52 7.55 8.29
N LEU A 100 -3.43 6.41 7.62
CA LEU A 100 -2.33 6.09 6.71
C LEU A 100 -2.38 6.99 5.48
N LYS A 101 -1.24 7.55 5.09
CA LYS A 101 -1.13 8.36 3.86
C LYS A 101 -1.05 7.46 2.63
N SER A 102 -0.46 6.28 2.78
CA SER A 102 -0.39 5.25 1.73
C SER A 102 -0.26 3.85 2.33
N PHE A 103 -0.46 2.82 1.51
CA PHE A 103 -0.20 1.44 1.92
C PHE A 103 1.28 1.18 2.28
N LYS A 104 2.21 2.08 1.93
CA LYS A 104 3.61 2.00 2.33
C LYS A 104 3.81 2.26 3.82
N ASP A 105 2.84 2.90 4.48
CA ASP A 105 2.85 3.16 5.92
C ASP A 105 2.31 1.96 6.73
N LEU A 106 1.75 0.95 6.05
CA LEU A 106 1.14 -0.22 6.66
C LEU A 106 2.08 -1.02 7.58
N PRO A 107 3.37 -1.24 7.26
CA PRO A 107 4.29 -1.96 8.15
C PRO A 107 4.38 -1.37 9.56
N ASN A 108 4.46 -0.04 9.68
CA ASN A 108 4.52 0.63 10.98
C ASN A 108 3.21 0.45 11.76
N ARG A 109 2.09 0.48 11.04
CA ARG A 109 0.77 0.23 11.65
C ARG A 109 0.62 -1.20 12.15
N MET A 110 1.07 -2.18 11.37
CA MET A 110 1.05 -3.59 11.76
C MET A 110 1.85 -3.83 13.03
N GLN A 111 3.02 -3.19 13.16
CA GLN A 111 3.84 -3.31 14.37
C GLN A 111 3.09 -2.83 15.62
N TYR A 112 2.35 -1.73 15.51
CA TYR A 112 1.54 -1.23 16.63
C TYR A 112 0.43 -2.22 16.99
N TRP A 113 -0.30 -2.75 16.01
CA TRP A 113 -1.36 -3.72 16.26
C TRP A 113 -0.85 -5.03 16.87
N ALA A 114 0.35 -5.46 16.48
CA ALA A 114 0.95 -6.73 16.91
C ALA A 114 1.72 -6.64 18.23
N ALA A 115 2.02 -5.44 18.73
CA ALA A 115 2.71 -5.24 20.00
C ALA A 115 1.97 -5.88 21.19
N SER A 116 2.73 -6.41 22.16
CA SER A 116 2.18 -7.03 23.38
C SER A 116 1.44 -6.02 24.25
N GLU A 117 2.09 -4.95 24.70
CA GLU A 117 1.46 -3.94 25.57
C GLU A 117 1.68 -2.50 25.09
N LYS A 118 2.90 -2.15 24.67
CA LYS A 118 3.27 -0.81 24.17
C LYS A 118 4.14 -0.85 22.93
N PHE A 119 4.29 0.29 22.26
CA PHE A 119 5.17 0.39 21.10
C PHE A 119 6.62 0.01 21.45
N GLY A 120 7.26 -0.79 20.58
CA GLY A 120 8.64 -1.26 20.78
C GLY A 120 8.79 -2.55 21.61
N GLU A 121 7.70 -3.10 22.15
CA GLU A 121 7.73 -4.40 22.83
C GLU A 121 7.70 -5.60 21.87
N ALA A 122 7.72 -6.80 22.46
CA ALA A 122 7.62 -8.06 21.76
C ALA A 122 6.40 -8.08 20.82
N ILE A 123 6.68 -8.38 19.56
CA ILE A 123 5.67 -8.51 18.52
C ILE A 123 5.10 -9.91 18.58
N ARG A 124 3.78 -10.03 18.72
CA ARG A 124 3.06 -11.29 18.56
C ARG A 124 3.27 -11.81 17.14
N ASN A 125 3.64 -13.09 17.02
CA ASN A 125 4.03 -13.69 15.74
C ASN A 125 5.16 -12.93 15.01
N ALA A 126 6.22 -12.57 15.74
CA ALA A 126 7.34 -11.78 15.23
C ALA A 126 7.96 -12.31 13.92
N LYS A 127 8.05 -13.65 13.77
CA LYS A 127 8.63 -14.27 12.57
C LYS A 127 7.79 -13.97 11.32
N ASN A 128 6.50 -14.27 11.36
CA ASN A 128 5.61 -14.01 10.23
C ASN A 128 5.48 -12.51 9.98
N HIS A 129 5.39 -11.70 11.04
CA HIS A 129 5.37 -10.25 10.91
C HIS A 129 6.59 -9.73 10.14
N SER A 130 7.81 -10.17 10.50
CA SER A 130 9.04 -9.78 9.80
C SER A 130 9.02 -10.17 8.32
N VAL A 131 8.54 -11.37 8.00
CA VAL A 131 8.40 -11.84 6.61
C VAL A 131 7.42 -10.98 5.83
N ALA A 132 6.23 -10.71 6.40
CA ALA A 132 5.20 -9.90 5.79
C ALA A 132 5.70 -8.48 5.50
N VAL A 133 6.35 -7.83 6.47
CA VAL A 133 6.94 -6.48 6.30
C VAL A 133 7.99 -6.45 5.19
N LYS A 134 8.90 -7.43 5.15
CA LYS A 134 9.91 -7.52 4.08
C LYS A 134 9.27 -7.64 2.70
N LYS A 135 8.22 -8.45 2.58
CA LYS A 135 7.50 -8.65 1.31
C LYS A 135 6.69 -7.42 0.89
N LEU A 136 6.01 -6.76 1.83
CA LEU A 136 5.32 -5.49 1.60
C LEU A 136 6.29 -4.43 1.05
N ASN A 137 7.44 -4.25 1.70
CA ASN A 137 8.46 -3.30 1.28
C ASN A 137 9.04 -3.64 -0.09
N LYS A 138 9.30 -4.93 -0.37
CA LYS A 138 9.75 -5.40 -1.70
C LYS A 138 8.73 -5.05 -2.78
N TRP A 139 7.45 -5.33 -2.57
CA TRP A 139 6.39 -5.03 -3.54
C TRP A 139 6.19 -3.53 -3.73
N ALA A 140 6.25 -2.74 -2.65
CA ALA A 140 6.22 -1.28 -2.75
C ALA A 140 7.38 -0.73 -3.60
N TYR A 141 8.58 -1.31 -3.45
CA TYR A 141 9.72 -0.96 -4.28
C TYR A 141 9.49 -1.34 -5.75
N LEU A 142 9.00 -2.55 -6.04
CA LEU A 142 8.72 -3.00 -7.41
C LEU A 142 7.70 -2.11 -8.13
N ILE A 143 6.64 -1.69 -7.43
CA ILE A 143 5.65 -0.74 -7.97
C ILE A 143 6.30 0.60 -8.31
N ASN A 144 7.15 1.13 -7.41
CA ASN A 144 7.85 2.38 -7.68
C ASN A 144 8.77 2.28 -8.91
N GLN A 145 9.46 1.16 -9.09
CA GLN A 145 10.32 0.95 -10.26
C GLN A 145 9.51 0.80 -11.55
N TYR A 146 8.42 0.02 -11.50
CA TYR A 146 7.52 -0.14 -12.64
C TYR A 146 6.93 1.20 -13.09
N ASN A 147 6.46 2.02 -12.15
CA ASN A 147 5.89 3.34 -12.46
C ASN A 147 6.93 4.32 -13.03
N LYS A 148 8.18 4.26 -12.56
CA LYS A 148 9.28 5.06 -13.13
C LYS A 148 9.57 4.66 -14.57
N ASN A 149 9.76 3.37 -14.82
CA ASN A 149 10.11 2.87 -16.16
C ASN A 149 8.98 3.10 -17.17
N PHE A 150 7.73 2.95 -16.76
CA PHE A 150 6.57 3.27 -17.58
C PHE A 150 6.52 4.76 -17.98
N PHE A 151 6.87 5.65 -17.05
CA PHE A 151 6.91 7.09 -17.32
C PHE A 151 8.01 7.45 -18.33
N PHE A 152 9.21 6.87 -18.22
CA PHE A 152 10.31 7.14 -19.15
C PHE A 152 10.06 6.57 -20.55
N GLN A 153 9.48 5.37 -20.67
CA GLN A 153 9.13 4.77 -21.96
C GLN A 153 8.14 5.61 -22.76
N HIS A 154 7.15 6.22 -22.11
CA HIS A 154 6.21 7.12 -22.79
C HIS A 154 6.78 8.50 -23.14
N GLN A 155 7.86 8.95 -22.50
CA GLN A 155 8.56 10.16 -22.92
C GLN A 155 9.40 9.93 -24.18
N GLU A 156 10.01 8.76 -24.33
CA GLU A 156 10.77 8.39 -25.53
C GLU A 156 9.85 8.20 -26.74
N GLU A 157 8.68 7.57 -26.57
CA GLU A 157 7.68 7.40 -27.65
C GLU A 157 7.08 8.73 -28.14
N GLN A 158 6.99 9.76 -27.28
CA GLN A 158 6.54 11.10 -27.67
C GLN A 158 7.66 12.00 -28.22
N GLY A 159 8.93 11.62 -28.05
CA GLY A 159 10.09 12.34 -28.56
C GLY A 159 10.50 11.99 -30.00
N VAL A 160 10.06 10.85 -30.53
CA VAL A 160 10.52 10.32 -31.85
C VAL A 160 9.65 10.82 -33.03
N ASN A 161 8.56 11.56 -32.80
CA ASN A 161 7.65 12.01 -33.87
C ASN A 161 7.94 13.43 -34.42
N LYS A 162 9.17 13.93 -34.27
CA LYS A 162 9.60 15.22 -34.85
C LYS A 162 10.95 15.10 -35.54
N GLU A 163 11.05 14.31 -36.60
CA GLU A 163 12.07 14.51 -37.64
C GLU A 163 11.75 13.62 -38.86
N ASN A 164 10.81 14.07 -39.68
CA ASN A 164 10.84 13.73 -41.11
C ASN A 164 10.12 14.79 -41.93
N ILE A 165 10.69 16.00 -41.95
CA ILE A 165 10.44 16.96 -43.02
C ILE A 165 11.79 17.15 -43.70
N SER A 166 12.04 16.32 -44.71
CA SER A 166 13.18 16.45 -45.60
C SER A 166 13.02 17.76 -46.40
N PRO A 167 14.01 18.67 -46.42
CA PRO A 167 13.92 19.88 -47.23
C PRO A 167 14.10 19.51 -48.71
N GLN A 168 13.07 19.74 -49.53
CA GLN A 168 13.23 19.78 -50.98
C GLN A 168 14.09 20.99 -51.33
N THR A 169 15.25 20.76 -51.92
CA THR A 169 16.08 21.78 -52.54
C THR A 169 15.60 22.00 -53.98
N ASP A 170 14.87 23.09 -54.20
CA ASP A 170 14.60 23.60 -55.54
C ASP A 170 15.84 24.32 -56.07
N THR A 171 16.49 23.74 -57.07
CA THR A 171 17.48 24.45 -57.92
C THR A 171 16.75 25.08 -59.11
N PRO A 172 16.85 26.40 -59.34
CA PRO A 172 16.41 27.00 -60.59
C PRO A 172 17.48 26.83 -61.68
N SER A 173 17.08 26.19 -62.78
CA SER A 173 17.83 26.15 -64.05
C SER A 173 17.72 27.50 -64.75
N PHE A 174 18.86 28.14 -65.05
CA PHE A 174 18.94 29.21 -66.04
C PHE A 174 19.61 28.65 -67.28
N ASP A 175 18.83 28.55 -68.36
CA ASP A 175 19.34 28.34 -69.72
C ASP A 175 19.92 29.65 -70.29
N LEU A 176 20.92 29.45 -71.14
CA LEU A 176 21.74 30.37 -71.97
C LEU A 176 21.19 31.77 -72.29
#